data_AF-A0A2H9RNG3-F1
#
_entry.id   AF-A0A2H9RNG3-F1
#
_cell.length_a   1.000
_cell.length_b   1.000
_cell.length_c   1.000
_cell.angle_alpha   90.00
_cell.angle_beta   90.00
_cell.angle_gamma   90.00
#
_symmetry.space_group_name_H-M   'P 1'
#
loop_
_entity.id
_entity.type
_entity.pdbx_description
1 polymer ?
#
loop_
_entity_poly.entity_id
_entity_poly.type
_entity_poly.pdbx_seq_one_letter_code
_entity_poly.pdbx_strand_id
1 'polypeptide(L)'
;MGKKKIVKKGKKPHKNKPTSKKYSMYKAEGDSLKKERFCPRCGPGIFLMKAKERFYCGKCHYAEFNGTPVVKVDKEVEAKK
;
A
#
# COMPACT_ATOMS: atom_id res chain seq x y z
N MET A 1 42.46 -31.18 13.10
CA MET A 1 41.68 -30.12 13.79
C MET A 1 41.50 -28.90 12.88
N GLY A 2 40.52 -28.93 11.97
CA GLY A 2 40.27 -27.82 11.03
C GLY A 2 39.33 -26.78 11.62
N LYS A 3 39.83 -25.58 11.95
CA LYS A 3 39.00 -24.46 12.40
C LYS A 3 38.12 -23.99 11.24
N LYS A 4 36.83 -24.34 11.24
CA LYS A 4 35.82 -23.74 10.34
C LYS A 4 35.73 -22.24 10.64
N LYS A 5 36.17 -21.39 9.71
CA LYS A 5 35.97 -19.95 9.79
C LYS A 5 34.49 -19.64 9.57
N ILE A 6 33.82 -19.18 10.63
CA ILE A 6 32.45 -18.67 10.57
C ILE A 6 32.48 -17.33 9.84
N VAL A 7 31.99 -17.31 8.60
CA VAL A 7 31.86 -16.08 7.81
C VAL A 7 30.73 -15.26 8.43
N LYS A 8 31.09 -14.25 9.23
CA LYS A 8 30.12 -13.30 9.79
C LYS A 8 29.52 -12.48 8.64
N LYS A 9 28.31 -12.82 8.21
CA LYS A 9 27.54 -12.00 7.24
C LYS A 9 27.46 -10.57 7.78
N GLY A 10 27.99 -9.61 7.02
CA GLY A 10 28.00 -8.20 7.39
C GLY A 10 26.60 -7.64 7.60
N LYS A 11 26.49 -6.59 8.43
CA LYS A 11 25.24 -5.87 8.67
C LYS A 11 24.76 -5.25 7.34
N LYS A 12 23.48 -5.43 7.01
CA LYS A 12 22.88 -4.84 5.79
C LYS A 12 23.00 -3.31 5.85
N PRO A 13 23.29 -2.62 4.74
CA PRO A 13 23.36 -1.17 4.73
C PRO A 13 22.00 -0.55 5.06
N HIS A 14 22.01 0.50 5.89
CA HIS A 14 20.81 1.25 6.22
C HIS A 14 20.33 2.00 4.97
N LYS A 15 19.08 1.76 4.56
CA LYS A 15 18.45 2.49 3.45
C LYS A 15 17.56 3.58 4.04
N ASN A 16 17.78 4.83 3.62
CA ASN A 16 16.95 5.95 4.02
C ASN A 16 15.53 5.78 3.44
N LYS A 17 14.51 6.01 4.26
CA LYS A 17 13.10 5.93 3.83
C LYS A 17 12.63 7.35 3.48
N PRO A 18 12.20 7.62 2.24
CA PRO A 18 11.75 8.95 1.85
C PRO A 18 10.50 9.35 2.63
N THR A 19 10.39 10.64 2.93
CA THR A 19 9.22 11.22 3.58
C THR A 19 7.98 11.13 2.71
N SER A 20 6.81 10.92 3.33
CA SER A 20 5.53 10.83 2.63
C SER A 20 5.16 12.18 1.99
N LYS A 21 5.00 12.22 0.67
CA LYS A 21 4.54 13.40 -0.09
C LYS A 21 3.03 13.59 0.01
N LYS A 22 2.53 13.97 1.19
CA LYS A 22 1.08 14.15 1.45
C LYS A 22 0.44 15.26 0.60
N TYR A 23 1.23 16.25 0.19
CA TYR A 23 0.77 17.38 -0.61
C TYR A 23 0.27 16.96 -2.01
N SER A 24 0.81 15.88 -2.58
CA SER A 24 0.43 15.41 -3.92
C SER A 24 -0.99 14.84 -4.02
N MET A 25 -1.66 14.62 -2.89
CA MET A 25 -3.03 14.09 -2.85
C MET A 25 -4.11 15.17 -2.95
N TYR A 26 -3.72 16.45 -2.94
CA TYR A 26 -4.61 17.57 -3.19
C TYR A 26 -4.45 17.99 -4.65
N LYS A 27 -5.53 17.92 -5.44
CA LYS A 27 -5.57 18.47 -6.80
C LYS A 27 -6.48 19.70 -6.80
N ALA A 28 -5.94 20.82 -7.25
CA ALA A 28 -6.72 22.02 -7.53
C ALA A 28 -7.20 21.94 -8.98
N GLU A 29 -8.50 21.90 -9.20
CA GLU A 29 -9.11 22.07 -10.52
C GLU A 29 -9.92 23.36 -10.50
N GLY A 30 -9.32 24.44 -11.03
CA GLY A 30 -9.92 25.78 -11.03
C GLY A 30 -10.35 26.22 -9.63
N ASP A 31 -11.64 26.44 -9.43
CA ASP A 31 -12.25 26.88 -8.18
C ASP A 31 -12.54 25.74 -7.17
N SER A 32 -12.34 24.48 -7.56
CA SER A 32 -12.68 23.31 -6.76
C SER A 32 -11.45 22.49 -6.36
N LEU A 33 -11.28 22.28 -5.04
CA LEU A 33 -10.27 21.38 -4.49
C LEU A 33 -10.79 19.94 -4.47
N LYS A 34 -10.35 19.11 -5.43
CA LYS A 34 -10.58 17.66 -5.38
C LYS A 34 -9.70 17.04 -4.30
N LYS A 35 -10.35 16.54 -3.25
CA LYS A 35 -9.72 15.86 -2.11
C LYS A 35 -9.91 14.35 -2.25
N GLU A 36 -8.85 13.59 -2.00
CA GLU A 36 -8.93 12.12 -1.90
C GLU A 36 -9.78 11.69 -0.70
N ARG A 37 -10.33 10.46 -0.71
CA ARG A 37 -11.16 9.93 0.40
C ARG A 37 -10.44 10.04 1.75
N PHE A 38 -11.13 10.63 2.72
CA PHE A 38 -10.68 10.73 4.11
C PHE A 38 -11.20 9.56 4.94
N CYS A 39 -10.49 9.22 6.00
CA CYS A 39 -10.97 8.22 6.95
C CYS A 39 -12.09 8.79 7.84
N PRO A 40 -13.28 8.17 7.90
CA PRO A 40 -14.41 8.68 8.68
C PRO A 40 -14.13 8.70 10.19
N ARG A 41 -13.23 7.84 10.67
CA ARG A 41 -12.87 7.74 12.10
C ARG A 41 -11.75 8.70 12.53
N CYS A 42 -10.89 9.11 11.60
CA CYS A 42 -9.70 9.90 11.93
C CYS A 42 -9.84 11.39 11.60
N GLY A 43 -10.87 11.77 10.85
CA GLY A 43 -11.14 13.14 10.47
C GLY A 43 -10.33 13.64 9.26
N PRO A 44 -10.52 14.93 8.91
CA PRO A 44 -9.89 15.55 7.74
C PRO A 44 -8.37 15.62 7.92
N GLY A 45 -7.63 15.26 6.85
CA GLY A 45 -6.16 15.26 6.83
C GLY A 45 -5.51 13.88 6.90
N ILE A 46 -6.28 12.82 7.15
CA ILE A 46 -5.82 11.43 7.03
C ILE A 46 -6.46 10.78 5.81
N PHE A 47 -5.63 10.62 4.78
CA PHE A 47 -6.03 9.96 3.54
C PHE A 47 -6.06 8.44 3.67
N LEU A 48 -7.04 7.84 3.01
CA LEU A 48 -7.09 6.40 2.84
C LEU A 48 -6.13 5.99 1.72
N MET A 49 -5.29 4.98 1.98
CA MET A 49 -4.46 4.35 0.97
C MET A 49 -5.35 3.57 0.01
N LYS A 50 -5.38 3.98 -1.26
CA LYS A 50 -6.02 3.23 -2.33
C LYS A 50 -5.13 2.06 -2.73
N ALA A 51 -5.50 0.84 -2.35
CA ALA A 51 -4.99 -0.39 -2.92
C ALA A 51 -5.98 -0.94 -3.95
N LYS A 52 -5.58 -1.97 -4.72
CA LYS A 52 -6.41 -2.55 -5.79
C LYS A 52 -7.76 -3.08 -5.30
N GLU A 53 -7.82 -3.56 -4.06
CA GLU A 53 -8.99 -4.25 -3.50
C GLU A 53 -9.50 -3.62 -2.20
N ARG A 54 -8.77 -2.63 -1.66
CA ARG A 54 -9.08 -2.04 -0.36
C ARG A 54 -8.64 -0.61 -0.22
N PHE A 55 -9.36 0.12 0.62
CA PHE A 55 -8.97 1.41 1.17
C PHE A 55 -8.49 1.18 2.59
N TYR A 56 -7.30 1.67 2.92
CA TYR A 56 -6.69 1.41 4.23
C TYR A 56 -6.25 2.69 4.93
N CYS A 57 -6.63 2.87 6.18
CA CYS A 57 -6.18 3.96 7.03
C CYS A 57 -4.94 3.55 7.83
N GLY A 58 -3.83 4.26 7.62
CA GLY A 58 -2.59 4.02 8.37
C GLY A 58 -2.60 4.48 9.84
N LYS A 59 -3.62 5.23 10.29
CA LYS A 59 -3.72 5.76 11.67
C LYS A 59 -4.58 4.86 12.58
N CYS A 60 -5.77 4.47 12.11
CA CYS A 60 -6.74 3.69 12.91
C CYS A 60 -6.98 2.28 12.37
N HIS A 61 -6.18 1.82 11.41
CA HIS A 61 -6.29 0.51 10.79
C HIS A 61 -7.67 0.21 10.17
N TYR A 62 -8.46 1.24 9.86
CA TYR A 62 -9.72 1.08 9.15
C TYR A 62 -9.46 0.57 7.74
N ALA A 63 -10.20 -0.46 7.34
CA ALA A 63 -10.15 -1.00 5.99
C ALA A 63 -11.57 -1.06 5.41
N GLU A 64 -11.79 -0.42 4.27
CA GLU A 64 -12.96 -0.66 3.43
C GLU A 64 -12.53 -1.56 2.28
N PHE A 65 -13.23 -2.67 2.09
CA PHE A 65 -13.04 -3.54 0.94
C PHE A 65 -14.18 -3.26 -0.02
N ASN A 66 -13.88 -2.69 -1.17
CA ASN A 66 -14.86 -2.57 -2.25
C ASN A 66 -14.93 -3.95 -2.91
N GLY A 67 -15.63 -4.86 -2.26
CA GLY A 67 -15.74 -6.24 -2.70
C GLY A 67 -16.40 -6.31 -4.07
N THR A 68 -15.64 -6.74 -5.07
CA THR A 68 -16.03 -7.99 -5.71
C THR A 68 -15.27 -9.09 -4.99
N PRO A 69 -15.95 -10.10 -4.41
CA PRO A 69 -15.26 -11.31 -4.01
C PRO A 69 -14.67 -11.92 -5.29
N VAL A 70 -13.37 -11.76 -5.50
CA VAL A 70 -12.67 -12.47 -6.57
C VAL A 70 -12.64 -13.93 -6.14
N VAL A 71 -13.69 -14.66 -6.49
CA VAL A 71 -13.63 -16.10 -6.67
C VAL A 71 -12.47 -16.31 -7.63
N LYS A 72 -11.38 -16.88 -7.12
CA LYS A 72 -10.31 -17.39 -7.94
C LYS A 72 -10.95 -18.51 -8.77
N VAL A 73 -11.27 -18.25 -10.03
CA VAL A 73 -11.36 -19.30 -11.03
C VAL A 73 -10.01 -19.31 -11.70
N ASP A 74 -9.32 -20.40 -11.42
CA ASP A 74 -7.96 -20.67 -11.77
C ASP A 74 -7.72 -20.60 -13.29
N LYS A 75 -6.45 -20.43 -13.61
CA LYS A 75 -5.85 -20.40 -14.95
C LYS A 75 -6.22 -21.65 -15.80
N GLU A 76 -6.10 -21.49 -17.13
CA GLU A 76 -5.50 -22.46 -18.07
C GLU A 76 -6.33 -23.36 -19.03
N VAL A 77 -7.65 -23.28 -19.21
CA VAL A 77 -8.34 -24.18 -20.17
C VAL A 77 -9.30 -23.48 -21.14
N GLU A 78 -8.80 -22.70 -22.11
CA GLU A 78 -9.54 -22.42 -23.36
C GLU A 78 -8.63 -22.02 -24.54
N ALA A 79 -7.49 -22.68 -24.70
CA ALA A 79 -6.64 -22.54 -25.90
C ALA A 79 -6.24 -23.89 -26.53
N LYS A 80 -6.90 -25.00 -26.13
CA LYS A 80 -6.65 -26.35 -26.65
C LYS A 80 -7.94 -27.20 -26.67
N LYS A 81 -9.04 -26.64 -27.19
CA LYS A 81 -10.17 -27.46 -27.61
C LYS A 81 -10.38 -27.27 -29.10
#